data_AF-A0ABD1RDR4-F1
#
_entry.id   AF-A0ABD1RDR4-F1
#
_cell.length_a   1.000
_cell.length_b   1.000
_cell.length_c   1.000
_cell.angle_alpha   90.00
_cell.angle_beta   90.00
_cell.angle_gamma   90.00
#
_symmetry.space_group_name_H-M   'P 1'
#
loop_
_entity.id
_entity.type
_entity.pdbx_description
1 polymer ?
#
loop_
_entity_poly.entity_id
_entity_poly.type
_entity_poly.pdbx_seq_one_letter_code
_entity_poly.pdbx_strand_id
1 'polypeptide(L)'
;MGAQVVKKYFTPKWEEFSSHGELEDVLEASLASAIRASTMQMKVLGEFRKWMQEQRKLVAQASKADKEHQQAMEGLKAALESARTAYEQMEADLKESDSNLLNMTKQLDNANAAQKVAAEALKATNKEKRRLLEEAKSRDEENSGLRKELANSENGKKEAEDGKKEVEARLANAEADFVANFHNTEAYTNFADYFARVGQQEVLTALRNDHLEFDVKVLEARFPPPDVEGVRVWFGIHVFNAIGPRSHFSDDLVWSFPVGSECSDAMFLG
;
A
#
# COMPACT_ATOMS: atom_id res chain seq x y z
N MET A 1 -0.43 -94.97 17.44
CA MET A 1 -0.81 -95.03 16.01
C MET A 1 0.35 -95.42 15.07
N GLY A 2 1.41 -96.11 15.55
CA GLY A 2 2.57 -96.48 14.72
C GLY A 2 2.44 -97.78 13.91
N ALA A 3 1.52 -98.68 14.29
CA ALA A 3 1.39 -100.01 13.68
C ALA A 3 0.65 -100.03 12.33
N GLN A 4 -0.17 -99.02 12.03
CA GLN A 4 -0.97 -98.98 10.80
C GLN A 4 -0.19 -98.49 9.57
N VAL A 5 0.93 -97.79 9.77
CA VAL A 5 1.77 -97.30 8.67
C VAL A 5 2.64 -98.43 8.13
N VAL A 6 3.09 -99.37 8.97
CA VAL A 6 3.96 -100.49 8.57
C VAL A 6 3.26 -101.43 7.58
N LYS A 7 1.97 -101.72 7.78
CA LYS A 7 1.19 -102.59 6.86
C LYS A 7 0.95 -101.98 5.47
N LYS A 8 1.10 -100.67 5.28
CA LYS A 8 0.83 -99.99 4.00
C LYS A 8 2.03 -99.96 3.06
N TYR A 9 3.24 -100.20 3.58
CA TYR A 9 4.49 -100.23 2.79
C TYR A 9 5.04 -101.65 2.57
N PHE A 10 4.48 -102.66 3.25
CA PHE A 10 4.72 -104.07 2.92
C PHE A 10 3.86 -104.44 1.71
N THR A 11 4.47 -104.37 0.52
CA THR A 11 3.88 -104.90 -0.71
C THR A 11 3.93 -106.44 -0.70
N PRO A 12 3.00 -107.15 -1.38
CA PRO A 12 2.99 -108.62 -1.42
C PRO A 12 4.33 -109.28 -1.85
N LYS A 13 5.16 -108.54 -2.61
CA LYS A 13 6.52 -108.95 -2.99
C LYS A 13 7.48 -109.12 -1.81
N TRP A 14 7.21 -108.51 -0.66
CA TRP A 14 8.04 -108.65 0.55
C TRP A 14 7.78 -109.95 1.32
N GLU A 15 6.53 -110.44 1.34
CA GLU A 15 6.19 -111.73 1.96
C GLU A 15 6.88 -112.89 1.22
N GLU A 16 6.93 -112.83 -0.11
CA GLU A 16 7.60 -113.81 -0.97
C GLU A 16 9.13 -113.81 -0.79
N PHE A 17 9.74 -112.64 -0.58
CA PHE A 17 11.19 -112.48 -0.33
C PHE A 17 11.60 -112.97 1.07
N SER A 18 10.75 -112.77 2.08
CA SER A 18 11.02 -113.19 3.47
C SER A 18 10.86 -114.68 3.75
N SER A 19 10.27 -115.44 2.81
CA SER A 19 10.02 -116.88 2.94
C SER A 19 11.13 -117.76 2.33
N HIS A 20 12.08 -117.17 1.58
CA HIS A 20 13.12 -117.89 0.85
C HIS A 20 14.55 -117.33 1.03
N GLY A 21 14.74 -116.18 1.67
CA GLY A 21 16.06 -115.57 1.94
C GLY A 21 16.58 -115.87 3.34
N GLU A 22 17.90 -115.90 3.52
CA GLU A 22 18.51 -116.00 4.86
C GLU A 22 18.15 -114.76 5.69
N LEU A 23 18.03 -114.91 7.01
CA LEU A 23 17.60 -113.84 7.93
C LEU A 23 18.43 -112.56 7.77
N GLU A 24 19.72 -112.70 7.43
CA GLU A 24 20.65 -111.59 7.17
C GLU A 24 20.25 -110.78 5.93
N ASP A 25 19.83 -111.42 4.83
CA ASP A 25 19.41 -110.73 3.60
C ASP A 25 18.16 -109.87 3.82
N VAL A 26 17.21 -110.36 4.62
CA VAL A 26 15.98 -109.62 4.98
C VAL A 26 16.31 -108.41 5.86
N LEU A 27 17.27 -108.57 6.77
CA LEU A 27 17.74 -107.51 7.65
C LEU A 27 18.48 -106.43 6.87
N GLU A 28 19.37 -106.81 5.95
CA GLU A 28 20.09 -105.89 5.05
C GLU A 28 19.14 -105.12 4.13
N ALA A 29 18.16 -105.79 3.52
CA ALA A 29 17.17 -105.14 2.67
C ALA A 29 16.31 -104.13 3.45
N SER A 30 15.96 -104.46 4.69
CA SER A 30 15.20 -103.58 5.60
C SER A 30 16.05 -102.38 6.04
N LEU A 31 17.31 -102.60 6.39
CA LEU A 31 18.26 -101.55 6.76
C LEU A 31 18.51 -100.60 5.57
N ALA A 32 18.75 -101.14 4.38
CA ALA A 32 18.92 -100.38 3.14
C ALA A 32 17.66 -99.58 2.79
N SER A 33 16.47 -100.13 3.03
CA SER A 33 15.20 -99.41 2.88
C SER A 33 15.09 -98.24 3.87
N ALA A 34 15.41 -98.47 5.15
CA ALA A 34 15.40 -97.45 6.19
C ALA A 34 16.43 -96.33 5.92
N ILE A 35 17.63 -96.69 5.46
CA ILE A 35 18.69 -95.74 5.07
C ILE A 35 18.23 -94.90 3.88
N ARG A 36 17.62 -95.51 2.86
CA ARG A 36 17.08 -94.79 1.68
C ARG A 36 15.95 -93.83 2.07
N ALA A 37 15.01 -94.29 2.90
CA ALA A 37 13.92 -93.45 3.41
C ALA A 37 14.44 -92.27 4.24
N SER A 38 15.39 -92.51 5.14
CA SER A 38 16.02 -91.46 5.96
C SER A 38 16.81 -90.46 5.11
N THR A 39 17.56 -90.94 4.11
CA THR A 39 18.29 -90.10 3.16
C THR A 39 17.33 -89.21 2.36
N MET A 40 16.21 -89.77 1.90
CA MET A 40 15.17 -89.02 1.18
C MET A 40 14.54 -87.95 2.09
N GLN A 41 14.24 -88.28 3.34
CA GLN A 41 13.72 -87.33 4.33
C GLN A 41 14.71 -86.20 4.62
N MET A 42 15.99 -86.49 4.79
CA MET A 42 17.02 -85.46 4.96
C MET A 42 17.12 -84.53 3.75
N LYS A 43 17.00 -85.08 2.53
CA LYS A 43 17.01 -84.28 1.30
C LYS A 43 15.83 -83.31 1.25
N VAL A 44 14.62 -83.79 1.54
CA VAL A 44 13.40 -82.96 1.60
C VAL A 44 13.52 -81.89 2.68
N LEU A 45 14.03 -82.23 3.88
CA LEU A 45 14.28 -81.24 4.94
C LEU A 45 15.32 -80.20 4.53
N GLY A 46 16.35 -80.59 3.78
CA GLY A 46 17.35 -79.69 3.22
C GLY A 46 16.75 -78.70 2.21
N GLU A 47 15.92 -79.19 1.28
CA GLU A 47 15.18 -78.36 0.31
C GLU A 47 14.18 -77.43 1.00
N PHE A 48 13.45 -77.94 2.00
CA PHE A 48 12.52 -77.13 2.79
C PHE A 48 13.24 -76.02 3.57
N ARG A 49 14.41 -76.28 4.16
CA ARG A 49 15.22 -75.24 4.81
C ARG A 49 15.69 -74.18 3.83
N LYS A 50 16.14 -74.58 2.63
CA LYS A 50 16.54 -73.63 1.58
C LYS A 50 15.35 -72.75 1.16
N TRP A 51 14.21 -73.35 0.89
CA TRP A 51 12.98 -72.63 0.56
C TRP A 51 12.58 -71.65 1.67
N MET A 52 12.61 -72.06 2.94
CA MET A 52 12.32 -71.18 4.07
C MET A 52 13.30 -69.99 4.18
N GLN A 53 14.59 -70.21 3.91
CA GLN A 53 15.58 -69.12 3.88
C GLN A 53 15.31 -68.14 2.73
N GLU A 54 14.89 -68.64 1.58
CA GLU A 54 14.56 -67.83 0.41
C GLU A 54 13.30 -67.00 0.64
N GLN A 55 12.25 -67.60 1.23
CA GLN A 55 11.05 -66.87 1.64
C GLN A 55 11.35 -65.78 2.66
N ARG A 56 12.22 -66.06 3.66
CA ARG A 56 12.66 -65.03 4.61
C ARG A 56 13.38 -63.87 3.94
N LYS A 57 14.22 -64.14 2.94
CA LYS A 57 14.89 -63.09 2.15
C LYS A 57 13.88 -62.24 1.39
N LEU A 58 12.90 -62.86 0.74
CA LEU A 58 11.85 -62.15 0.01
C LEU A 58 11.00 -61.27 0.94
N VAL A 59 10.60 -61.78 2.11
CA VAL A 59 9.85 -61.00 3.10
C VAL A 59 10.67 -59.83 3.63
N ALA A 60 11.96 -60.01 3.89
CA ALA A 60 12.84 -58.93 4.32
C ALA A 60 13.02 -57.86 3.24
N GLN A 61 13.16 -58.26 1.97
CA GLN A 61 13.23 -57.34 0.84
C GLN A 61 11.92 -56.57 0.64
N ALA A 62 10.77 -57.25 0.72
CA ALA A 62 9.46 -56.62 0.62
C ALA A 62 9.22 -55.62 1.75
N SER A 63 9.59 -55.97 2.99
CA SER A 63 9.49 -55.06 4.13
C SER A 63 10.41 -53.83 3.99
N LYS A 64 11.61 -53.99 3.43
CA LYS A 64 12.50 -52.87 3.15
C LYS A 64 11.91 -51.95 2.08
N ALA A 65 11.41 -52.51 0.98
CA ALA A 65 10.77 -51.74 -0.09
C ALA A 65 9.51 -50.99 0.41
N ASP A 66 8.71 -51.61 1.26
CA ASP A 66 7.51 -50.97 1.83
C ASP A 66 7.88 -49.78 2.74
N LYS A 67 8.94 -49.90 3.55
CA LYS A 67 9.45 -48.78 4.36
C LYS A 67 9.98 -47.63 3.50
N GLU A 68 10.75 -47.93 2.47
CA GLU A 68 11.26 -46.91 1.53
C GLU A 68 10.10 -46.21 0.81
N HIS A 69 9.07 -46.96 0.41
CA HIS A 69 7.87 -46.41 -0.21
C HIS A 69 7.08 -45.52 0.76
N GLN A 70 6.92 -45.92 2.03
CA GLN A 70 6.26 -45.10 3.05
C GLN A 70 7.00 -43.78 3.27
N GLN A 71 8.33 -43.83 3.40
CA GLN A 71 9.15 -42.62 3.54
C GLN A 71 9.04 -41.70 2.33
N ALA A 72 9.06 -42.26 1.12
CA ALA A 72 8.87 -41.50 -0.11
C ALA A 72 7.48 -40.83 -0.15
N MET A 73 6.43 -41.55 0.25
CA MET A 73 5.06 -41.01 0.30
C MET A 73 4.90 -39.92 1.37
N GLU A 74 5.54 -40.04 2.53
CA GLU A 74 5.56 -38.99 3.54
C GLU A 74 6.27 -37.73 3.03
N GLY A 75 7.41 -37.89 2.38
CA GLY A 75 8.13 -36.78 1.73
C GLY A 75 7.29 -36.09 0.66
N LEU A 76 6.57 -36.87 -0.14
CA LEU A 76 5.71 -36.35 -1.22
C LEU A 76 4.48 -35.62 -0.66
N LYS A 77 3.90 -36.10 0.45
CA LYS A 77 2.83 -35.39 1.17
C LYS A 77 3.31 -34.05 1.74
N ALA A 78 4.49 -34.02 2.35
CA ALA A 78 5.07 -32.78 2.88
C ALA A 78 5.36 -31.77 1.76
N ALA A 79 5.89 -32.24 0.63
CA ALA A 79 6.11 -31.40 -0.54
C ALA A 79 4.79 -30.86 -1.12
N LEU A 80 3.75 -31.69 -1.18
CA LEU A 80 2.42 -31.28 -1.64
C LEU A 80 1.79 -30.21 -0.74
N GLU A 81 1.88 -30.36 0.58
CA GLU A 81 1.34 -29.39 1.54
C GLU A 81 2.09 -28.05 1.49
N SER A 82 3.42 -28.12 1.32
CA SER A 82 4.25 -26.93 1.10
C SER A 82 3.87 -26.21 -0.20
N ALA A 83 3.74 -26.96 -1.30
CA ALA A 83 3.32 -26.41 -2.59
C ALA A 83 1.91 -25.79 -2.53
N ARG A 84 1.00 -26.42 -1.78
CA ARG A 84 -0.35 -25.88 -1.55
C ARG A 84 -0.32 -24.56 -0.79
N THR A 85 0.43 -24.49 0.31
CA THR A 85 0.59 -23.24 1.07
C THR A 85 1.18 -22.13 0.20
N ALA A 86 2.20 -22.45 -0.61
CA ALA A 86 2.79 -21.50 -1.55
C ALA A 86 1.78 -21.03 -2.61
N TYR A 87 0.93 -21.92 -3.11
CA TYR A 87 -0.14 -21.57 -4.05
C TYR A 87 -1.19 -20.65 -3.44
N GLU A 88 -1.65 -20.95 -2.21
CA GLU A 88 -2.61 -20.12 -1.48
C GLU A 88 -2.05 -18.71 -1.22
N GLN A 89 -0.75 -18.60 -0.90
CA GLN A 89 -0.07 -17.32 -0.77
C GLN A 89 -0.02 -16.56 -2.11
N MET A 90 0.37 -17.22 -3.20
CA MET A 90 0.38 -16.60 -4.53
C MET A 90 -1.01 -16.13 -4.97
N GLU A 91 -2.07 -16.85 -4.62
CA GLU A 91 -3.45 -16.45 -4.90
C GLU A 91 -3.84 -15.19 -4.12
N ALA A 92 -3.40 -15.06 -2.86
CA ALA A 92 -3.61 -13.86 -2.05
C ALA A 92 -2.85 -12.66 -2.63
N ASP A 93 -1.58 -12.84 -2.96
CA ASP A 93 -0.73 -11.78 -3.55
C ASP A 93 -1.31 -11.30 -4.90
N LEU A 94 -1.86 -12.21 -5.72
CA LEU A 94 -2.50 -11.86 -6.98
C LEU A 94 -3.75 -10.99 -6.77
N LYS A 95 -4.61 -11.35 -5.80
CA LYS A 95 -5.80 -10.57 -5.45
C LYS A 95 -5.44 -9.17 -4.94
N GLU A 96 -4.38 -9.06 -4.14
CA GLU A 96 -3.88 -7.77 -3.66
C GLU A 96 -3.34 -6.92 -4.83
N SER A 97 -2.57 -7.53 -5.72
CA SER A 97 -2.06 -6.88 -6.93
C SER A 97 -3.19 -6.35 -7.82
N ASP A 98 -4.24 -7.16 -8.05
CA ASP A 98 -5.40 -6.74 -8.84
C ASP A 98 -6.15 -5.56 -8.19
N SER A 99 -6.30 -5.58 -6.87
CA SER A 99 -6.90 -4.47 -6.11
C SER A 99 -6.08 -3.18 -6.25
N ASN A 100 -4.75 -3.29 -6.13
CA ASN A 100 -3.83 -2.16 -6.28
C ASN A 100 -3.87 -1.59 -7.70
N LEU A 101 -3.86 -2.44 -8.73
CA LEU A 101 -4.00 -2.01 -10.12
C LEU A 101 -5.32 -1.27 -10.34
N LEU A 102 -6.43 -1.78 -9.83
CA LEU A 102 -7.73 -1.13 -9.95
C LEU A 102 -7.76 0.25 -9.26
N ASN A 103 -7.11 0.38 -8.10
CA ASN A 103 -6.99 1.66 -7.41
C ASN A 103 -6.12 2.66 -8.21
N MET A 104 -4.97 2.21 -8.73
CA MET A 104 -4.10 3.05 -9.57
C MET A 104 -4.81 3.51 -10.84
N THR A 105 -5.59 2.64 -11.48
CA THR A 105 -6.39 3.02 -12.66
C THR A 105 -7.41 4.12 -12.31
N LYS A 106 -8.12 4.01 -11.19
CA LYS A 106 -9.06 5.05 -10.73
C LYS A 106 -8.35 6.38 -10.45
N GLN A 107 -7.17 6.35 -9.83
CA GLN A 107 -6.38 7.55 -9.58
C GLN A 107 -5.94 8.21 -10.90
N LEU A 108 -5.52 7.40 -11.89
CA LEU A 108 -5.14 7.90 -13.20
C LEU A 108 -6.33 8.53 -13.94
N ASP A 109 -7.51 7.91 -13.88
CA ASP A 109 -8.73 8.46 -14.47
C ASP A 109 -9.12 9.81 -13.84
N ASN A 110 -9.02 9.92 -12.51
CA ASN A 110 -9.25 11.17 -11.80
C ASN A 110 -8.23 12.25 -12.19
N ALA A 111 -6.95 11.89 -12.31
CA ALA A 111 -5.89 12.81 -12.74
C ALA A 111 -6.13 13.30 -14.19
N ASN A 112 -6.52 12.41 -15.09
CA ASN A 112 -6.88 12.75 -16.46
C ASN A 112 -8.09 13.70 -16.52
N ALA A 113 -9.11 13.46 -15.70
CA ALA A 113 -10.27 14.34 -15.59
C ALA A 113 -9.86 15.74 -15.08
N ALA A 114 -9.05 15.81 -14.03
CA ALA A 114 -8.52 17.07 -13.50
C ALA A 114 -7.67 17.82 -14.55
N GLN A 115 -6.81 17.12 -15.28
CA GLN A 115 -5.99 17.71 -16.35
C GLN A 115 -6.87 18.32 -17.45
N LYS A 116 -7.96 17.65 -17.83
CA LYS A 116 -8.91 18.17 -18.83
C LYS A 116 -9.55 19.48 -18.35
N VAL A 117 -10.02 19.52 -17.10
CA VAL A 117 -10.61 20.72 -16.49
C VAL A 117 -9.59 21.86 -16.44
N ALA A 118 -8.35 21.58 -16.01
CA ALA A 118 -7.27 22.57 -15.98
C ALA A 118 -6.95 23.13 -17.37
N ALA A 119 -6.93 22.26 -18.40
CA ALA A 119 -6.69 22.67 -19.77
C ALA A 119 -7.83 23.57 -20.32
N GLU A 120 -9.09 23.28 -19.96
CA GLU A 120 -10.23 24.12 -20.31
C GLU A 120 -10.20 25.48 -19.60
N ALA A 121 -9.86 25.50 -18.30
CA ALA A 121 -9.67 26.74 -17.53
C ALA A 121 -8.55 27.61 -18.13
N LEU A 122 -7.40 27.03 -18.47
CA LEU A 122 -6.30 27.75 -19.12
C LEU A 122 -6.69 28.34 -20.48
N LYS A 123 -7.51 27.62 -21.27
CA LYS A 123 -8.06 28.16 -22.53
C LYS A 123 -8.99 29.35 -22.28
N ALA A 124 -9.85 29.28 -21.26
CA ALA A 124 -10.74 30.37 -20.89
C ALA A 124 -9.96 31.60 -20.42
N THR A 125 -8.99 31.43 -19.51
CA THR A 125 -8.14 32.53 -19.01
C THR A 125 -7.33 33.17 -20.13
N ASN A 126 -6.77 32.38 -21.05
CA ASN A 126 -6.04 32.93 -22.20
C ASN A 126 -6.94 33.72 -23.16
N LYS A 127 -8.19 33.28 -23.34
CA LYS A 127 -9.18 34.02 -24.13
C LYS A 127 -9.52 35.35 -23.46
N GLU A 128 -9.76 35.34 -22.16
CA GLU A 128 -10.09 36.55 -21.40
C GLU A 128 -8.92 37.54 -21.35
N LYS A 129 -7.69 37.05 -21.14
CA LYS A 129 -6.48 37.86 -21.23
C LYS A 129 -6.36 38.57 -22.58
N ARG A 130 -6.67 37.89 -23.69
CA ARG A 130 -6.66 38.52 -25.02
C ARG A 130 -7.75 39.61 -25.15
N ARG A 131 -8.95 39.37 -24.63
CA ARG A 131 -10.03 40.37 -24.60
C ARG A 131 -9.62 41.62 -23.82
N LEU A 132 -9.09 41.45 -22.61
CA LEU A 132 -8.63 42.56 -21.76
C LEU A 132 -7.47 43.33 -22.39
N LEU A 133 -6.54 42.66 -23.08
CA LEU A 133 -5.47 43.33 -23.81
C LEU A 133 -6.00 44.19 -24.96
N GLU A 134 -7.03 43.73 -25.67
CA GLU A 134 -7.65 44.51 -26.74
C GLU A 134 -8.42 45.72 -26.18
N GLU A 135 -9.15 45.54 -25.07
CA GLU A 135 -9.83 46.63 -24.38
C GLU A 135 -8.86 47.67 -23.82
N ALA A 136 -7.73 47.23 -23.25
CA ALA A 136 -6.68 48.11 -22.77
C ALA A 136 -6.08 48.94 -23.93
N LYS A 137 -5.80 48.32 -25.08
CA LYS A 137 -5.32 49.03 -26.27
C LYS A 137 -6.35 50.05 -26.78
N SER A 138 -7.62 49.67 -26.86
CA SER A 138 -8.69 50.57 -27.28
C SER A 138 -8.83 51.78 -26.34
N ARG A 139 -8.75 51.55 -25.02
CA ARG A 139 -8.75 52.63 -24.02
C ARG A 139 -7.50 53.50 -24.08
N ASP A 140 -6.34 52.94 -24.39
CA ASP A 140 -5.11 53.70 -24.58
C ASP A 140 -5.19 54.60 -25.83
N GLU A 141 -5.78 54.09 -26.91
CA GLU A 141 -6.07 54.87 -28.12
C GLU A 141 -7.07 56.01 -27.84
N GLU A 142 -8.15 55.73 -27.10
CA GLU A 142 -9.13 56.73 -26.67
C GLU A 142 -8.49 57.80 -25.77
N ASN A 143 -7.72 57.40 -24.76
CA ASN A 143 -7.00 58.32 -23.88
C ASN A 143 -5.98 59.17 -24.66
N SER A 144 -5.31 58.60 -25.66
CA SER A 144 -4.42 59.35 -26.55
C SER A 144 -5.17 60.41 -27.36
N GLY A 145 -6.37 60.08 -27.84
CA GLY A 145 -7.30 61.02 -28.47
C GLY A 145 -7.73 62.15 -27.53
N LEU A 146 -8.22 61.80 -26.35
CA LEU A 146 -8.64 62.77 -25.31
C LEU A 146 -7.49 63.66 -24.85
N ARG A 147 -6.26 63.13 -24.73
CA ARG A 147 -5.08 63.95 -24.40
C ARG A 147 -4.72 64.93 -25.50
N LYS A 148 -4.92 64.58 -26.78
CA LYS A 148 -4.75 65.50 -27.91
C LYS A 148 -5.84 66.57 -27.91
N GLU A 149 -7.09 66.20 -27.63
CA GLU A 149 -8.20 67.15 -27.51
C GLU A 149 -8.01 68.10 -26.31
N LEU A 150 -7.55 67.60 -25.17
CA LEU A 150 -7.21 68.40 -23.99
C LEU A 150 -6.01 69.32 -24.26
N ALA A 151 -5.03 68.89 -25.05
CA ALA A 151 -3.92 69.73 -25.48
C ALA A 151 -4.36 70.83 -26.48
N ASN A 152 -5.40 70.56 -27.27
CA ASN A 152 -5.99 71.51 -28.22
C ASN A 152 -7.00 72.46 -27.55
N SER A 153 -7.56 72.10 -26.40
CA SER A 153 -8.40 72.97 -25.58
C SER A 153 -7.50 73.79 -24.65
N GLU A 154 -7.14 75.00 -25.06
CA GLU A 154 -6.34 75.96 -24.26
C GLU A 154 -6.96 76.31 -22.88
N ASN A 155 -8.21 75.91 -22.61
CA ASN A 155 -8.87 76.09 -21.31
C ASN A 155 -8.76 74.87 -20.36
N GLY A 156 -8.36 73.68 -20.82
CA GLY A 156 -8.37 72.45 -20.00
C GLY A 156 -7.17 72.28 -19.06
N LYS A 157 -6.09 73.05 -19.24
CA LYS A 157 -4.88 72.92 -18.41
C LYS A 157 -5.05 73.42 -16.97
N LYS A 158 -5.92 74.41 -16.73
CA LYS A 158 -6.19 74.91 -15.37
C LYS A 158 -7.11 73.98 -14.58
N GLU A 159 -8.19 73.50 -15.20
CA GLU A 159 -9.18 72.64 -14.52
C GLU A 159 -8.60 71.27 -14.15
N ALA A 160 -7.73 70.69 -15.00
CA ALA A 160 -7.08 69.41 -14.70
C ALA A 160 -6.06 69.51 -13.54
N GLU A 161 -5.39 70.65 -13.40
CA GLU A 161 -4.38 70.86 -12.36
C GLU A 161 -5.02 71.20 -11.01
N ASP A 162 -6.14 71.92 -11.02
CA ASP A 162 -6.95 72.21 -9.83
C ASP A 162 -7.70 70.95 -9.34
N GLY A 163 -8.25 70.15 -10.25
CA GLY A 163 -8.92 68.88 -9.92
C GLY A 163 -7.97 67.84 -9.31
N LYS A 164 -6.72 67.79 -9.78
CA LYS A 164 -5.71 66.88 -9.22
C LYS A 164 -5.35 67.26 -7.77
N LYS A 165 -5.19 68.55 -7.47
CA LYS A 165 -4.89 69.03 -6.11
C LYS A 165 -6.05 68.79 -5.14
N GLU A 166 -7.29 68.93 -5.58
CA GLU A 166 -8.46 68.67 -4.74
C GLU A 166 -8.60 67.18 -4.39
N VAL A 167 -8.35 66.28 -5.35
CA VAL A 167 -8.35 64.83 -5.10
C VAL A 167 -7.23 64.44 -4.14
N GLU A 168 -6.00 64.96 -4.34
CA GLU A 168 -4.87 64.70 -3.45
C GLU A 168 -5.13 65.23 -2.01
N ALA A 169 -5.75 66.41 -1.86
CA ALA A 169 -6.10 66.96 -0.55
C ALA A 169 -7.21 66.17 0.16
N ARG A 170 -8.21 65.68 -0.58
CA ARG A 170 -9.27 64.83 -0.01
C ARG A 170 -8.75 63.45 0.40
N LEU A 171 -7.83 62.87 -0.37
CA LEU A 171 -7.21 61.60 -0.02
C LEU A 171 -6.39 61.73 1.26
N ALA A 172 -5.56 62.78 1.36
CA ALA A 172 -4.74 63.04 2.55
C ALA A 172 -5.57 63.25 3.82
N ASN A 173 -6.72 63.95 3.71
CA ASN A 173 -7.63 64.13 4.84
C ASN A 173 -8.37 62.84 5.21
N ALA A 174 -8.77 62.03 4.23
CA ALA A 174 -9.41 60.74 4.48
C ALA A 174 -8.45 59.73 5.13
N GLU A 175 -7.19 59.72 4.72
CA GLU A 175 -6.13 58.92 5.33
C GLU A 175 -5.86 59.36 6.78
N ALA A 176 -5.75 60.67 7.02
CA ALA A 176 -5.53 61.22 8.35
C ALA A 176 -6.69 60.89 9.31
N ASP A 177 -7.94 61.03 8.86
CA ASP A 177 -9.13 60.69 9.64
C ASP A 177 -9.25 59.18 9.90
N PHE A 178 -8.88 58.35 8.93
CA PHE A 178 -8.88 56.90 9.10
C PHE A 178 -7.84 56.44 10.13
N VAL A 179 -6.61 56.97 10.05
CA VAL A 179 -5.54 56.65 11.03
C VAL A 179 -5.93 57.11 12.43
N ALA A 180 -6.49 58.32 12.57
CA ALA A 180 -6.91 58.85 13.86
C ALA A 180 -8.04 58.04 14.53
N ASN A 181 -8.91 57.41 13.73
CA ASN A 181 -10.07 56.67 14.22
C ASN A 181 -9.98 55.16 14.03
N PHE A 182 -8.80 54.62 13.67
CA PHE A 182 -8.63 53.22 13.33
C PHE A 182 -9.18 52.28 14.41
N HIS A 183 -8.93 52.58 15.68
CA HIS A 183 -9.40 51.79 16.83
C HIS A 183 -10.93 51.72 16.99
N ASN A 184 -11.68 52.60 16.31
CA ASN A 184 -13.15 52.63 16.31
C ASN A 184 -13.76 52.00 15.05
N THR A 185 -12.93 51.42 14.18
CA THR A 185 -13.39 50.80 12.95
C THR A 185 -13.59 49.30 13.12
N GLU A 186 -14.56 48.74 12.39
CA GLU A 186 -14.80 47.29 12.30
C GLU A 186 -13.53 46.52 11.86
N ALA A 187 -12.72 47.19 11.06
CA ALA A 187 -11.36 46.84 10.70
C ALA A 187 -10.43 46.53 11.89
N TYR A 188 -10.41 47.39 12.92
CA TYR A 188 -9.62 47.14 14.13
C TYR A 188 -10.20 46.00 14.98
N THR A 189 -11.53 45.87 15.04
CA THR A 189 -12.19 44.75 15.73
C THR A 189 -11.77 43.41 15.10
N ASN A 190 -11.80 43.32 13.77
CA ASN A 190 -11.36 42.13 13.04
C ASN A 190 -9.85 41.86 13.22
N PHE A 191 -9.02 42.92 13.21
CA PHE A 191 -7.59 42.81 13.48
C PHE A 191 -7.31 42.30 14.92
N ALA A 192 -7.99 42.86 15.93
CA ALA A 192 -7.82 42.47 17.32
C ALA A 192 -8.28 41.02 17.57
N ASP A 193 -9.42 40.62 17.00
CA ASP A 193 -9.95 39.26 17.12
C ASP A 193 -9.04 38.22 16.45
N TYR A 194 -8.42 38.57 15.32
CA TYR A 194 -7.44 37.70 14.66
C TYR A 194 -6.22 37.45 15.56
N PHE A 195 -5.59 38.50 16.09
CA PHE A 195 -4.40 38.35 16.94
C PHE A 195 -4.73 37.66 18.27
N ALA A 196 -5.93 37.87 18.82
CA ALA A 196 -6.39 37.13 19.99
C ALA A 196 -6.49 35.61 19.71
N ARG A 197 -6.98 35.22 18.54
CA ARG A 197 -7.06 33.81 18.12
C ARG A 197 -5.68 33.20 17.80
N VAL A 198 -4.76 33.98 17.23
CA VAL A 198 -3.36 33.55 17.04
C VAL A 198 -2.73 33.25 18.41
N GLY A 199 -2.85 34.16 19.39
CA GLY A 199 -2.32 33.93 20.73
C GLY A 199 -2.96 32.71 21.43
N GLN A 200 -4.25 32.46 21.21
CA GLN A 200 -4.93 31.25 21.71
C GLN A 200 -4.36 29.97 21.07
N GLN A 201 -4.05 29.98 19.77
CA GLN A 201 -3.44 28.84 19.07
C GLN A 201 -2.01 28.56 19.53
N GLU A 202 -1.22 29.61 19.80
CA GLU A 202 0.13 29.44 20.35
C GLU A 202 0.10 28.77 21.73
N VAL A 203 -0.85 29.16 22.58
CA VAL A 203 -1.06 28.53 23.89
C VAL A 203 -1.52 27.08 23.78
N LEU A 204 -2.43 26.76 22.84
CA LEU A 204 -2.86 25.39 22.58
C LEU A 204 -1.72 24.52 22.05
N THR A 205 -0.85 25.09 21.20
CA THR A 205 0.33 24.41 20.67
C THR A 205 1.34 24.12 21.79
N ALA A 206 1.58 25.09 22.68
CA ALA A 206 2.45 24.89 23.85
C ALA A 206 1.90 23.81 24.79
N LEU A 207 0.59 23.83 25.09
CA LEU A 207 -0.09 22.81 25.90
C LEU A 207 0.02 21.41 25.30
N ARG A 208 -0.11 21.28 23.98
CA ARG A 208 0.04 20.00 23.26
C ARG A 208 1.46 19.44 23.36
N ASN A 209 2.46 20.30 23.35
CA ASN A 209 3.86 19.91 23.38
C ASN A 209 4.33 19.54 24.79
N ASP A 210 3.87 20.26 25.82
CA ASP A 210 4.33 20.08 27.20
C ASP A 210 3.50 19.05 27.99
N HIS A 211 2.26 18.77 27.58
CA HIS A 211 1.34 17.86 28.28
C HIS A 211 0.64 16.87 27.33
N LEU A 212 1.40 15.89 26.83
CA LEU A 212 0.97 14.86 25.88
C LEU A 212 -0.22 13.98 26.34
N GLU A 213 -0.52 13.95 27.64
CA GLU A 213 -1.65 13.19 28.21
C GLU A 213 -2.97 13.97 28.22
N PHE A 214 -2.94 15.28 27.93
CA PHE A 214 -4.13 16.13 27.94
C PHE A 214 -4.79 16.15 26.57
N ASP A 215 -6.07 15.75 26.49
CA ASP A 215 -6.83 15.79 25.23
C ASP A 215 -7.24 17.23 24.89
N VAL A 216 -6.39 17.90 24.10
CA VAL A 216 -6.57 19.29 23.68
C VAL A 216 -7.75 19.47 22.69
N LYS A 217 -8.32 18.38 22.15
CA LYS A 217 -9.36 18.44 21.10
C LYS A 217 -10.61 19.23 21.51
N VAL A 218 -10.98 19.19 22.79
CA VAL A 218 -12.12 19.96 23.32
C VAL A 218 -11.83 21.46 23.31
N LEU A 219 -10.57 21.84 23.55
CA LEU A 219 -10.14 23.24 23.50
C LEU A 219 -9.94 23.72 22.07
N GLU A 220 -9.44 22.89 21.17
CA GLU A 220 -9.33 23.19 19.73
C GLU A 220 -10.71 23.41 19.08
N ALA A 221 -11.73 22.64 19.49
CA ALA A 221 -13.09 22.85 19.04
C ALA A 221 -13.70 24.17 19.55
N ARG A 222 -13.22 24.68 20.70
CA ARG A 222 -13.71 25.91 21.33
C ARG A 222 -12.95 27.16 20.87
N PHE A 223 -11.68 27.00 20.51
CA PHE A 223 -10.82 28.06 20.00
C PHE A 223 -10.31 27.64 18.62
N PRO A 224 -11.12 27.81 17.57
CA PRO A 224 -10.72 27.43 16.23
C PRO A 224 -9.54 28.28 15.74
N PRO A 225 -8.75 27.78 14.78
CA PRO A 225 -7.69 28.57 14.17
C PRO A 225 -8.25 29.86 13.56
N PRO A 226 -7.44 30.93 13.53
CA PRO A 226 -7.86 32.18 12.93
C PRO A 226 -8.20 31.99 11.45
N ASP A 227 -9.27 32.63 10.99
CA ASP A 227 -9.69 32.59 9.59
C ASP A 227 -8.73 33.46 8.76
N VAL A 228 -8.01 32.82 7.85
CA VAL A 228 -6.90 33.42 7.08
C VAL A 228 -7.42 34.19 5.85
N GLU A 229 -8.62 33.88 5.37
CA GLU A 229 -9.21 34.54 4.20
C GLU A 229 -9.67 35.97 4.50
N GLY A 230 -10.27 36.21 5.67
CA GLY A 230 -10.72 37.55 6.07
C GLY A 230 -9.59 38.57 6.24
N VAL A 231 -8.41 38.12 6.71
CA VAL A 231 -7.28 39.00 7.04
C VAL A 231 -6.36 39.26 5.85
N ARG A 232 -6.18 38.29 4.93
CA ARG A 232 -5.45 38.52 3.67
C ARG A 232 -6.13 39.55 2.78
N VAL A 233 -7.47 39.51 2.73
CA VAL A 233 -8.28 40.51 2.02
C VAL A 233 -8.16 41.87 2.70
N TRP A 234 -8.15 41.92 4.04
CA TRP A 234 -8.08 43.18 4.79
C TRP A 234 -6.72 43.89 4.70
N PHE A 235 -5.60 43.18 4.94
CA PHE A 235 -4.25 43.75 4.80
C PHE A 235 -3.90 44.05 3.34
N GLY A 236 -4.28 43.17 2.41
CA GLY A 236 -4.03 43.37 0.98
C GLY A 236 -4.81 44.52 0.36
N ILE A 237 -5.97 44.90 0.93
CA ILE A 237 -6.79 46.01 0.41
C ILE A 237 -6.46 47.33 1.14
N HIS A 238 -6.20 47.34 2.45
CA HIS A 238 -6.03 48.60 3.19
C HIS A 238 -4.57 49.06 3.31
N VAL A 239 -3.58 48.16 3.39
CA VAL A 239 -2.17 48.57 3.42
C VAL A 239 -1.70 49.01 2.03
N PHE A 240 -2.20 48.38 0.96
CA PHE A 240 -1.92 48.80 -0.42
C PHE A 240 -2.60 50.12 -0.81
N ASN A 241 -3.79 50.40 -0.28
CA ASN A 241 -4.50 51.66 -0.57
C ASN A 241 -4.03 52.83 0.31
N ALA A 242 -3.55 52.60 1.53
CA ALA A 242 -3.09 53.68 2.42
C ALA A 242 -1.66 54.14 2.16
N ILE A 243 -0.83 53.37 1.46
CA ILE A 243 0.60 53.69 1.22
C ILE A 243 0.85 54.11 -0.24
N GLY A 244 -0.16 53.97 -1.11
CA GLY A 244 -0.05 54.27 -2.53
C GLY A 244 0.98 53.41 -3.27
N PRO A 245 1.04 53.47 -4.62
CA PRO A 245 1.89 52.58 -5.42
C PRO A 245 3.40 52.87 -5.32
N ARG A 246 3.83 53.74 -4.39
CA ARG A 246 5.19 54.29 -4.33
C ARG A 246 5.71 54.41 -2.89
N SER A 247 5.73 53.30 -2.17
CA SER A 247 6.74 53.11 -1.13
C SER A 247 7.59 51.92 -1.53
N HIS A 248 8.89 52.17 -1.73
CA HIS A 248 9.90 51.13 -1.73
C HIS A 248 9.85 50.42 -0.36
N PHE A 249 9.07 49.35 -0.25
CA PHE A 249 9.41 48.29 0.68
C PHE A 249 10.60 47.57 0.05
N SER A 250 11.75 47.66 0.72
CA SER A 250 12.88 46.80 0.37
C SER A 250 12.44 45.35 0.50
N ASP A 251 12.99 44.49 -0.35
CA ASP A 251 12.73 43.05 -0.43
C ASP A 251 13.05 42.26 0.86
N ASP A 252 13.30 42.94 1.99
CA ASP A 252 13.75 42.37 3.27
C ASP A 252 12.65 42.30 4.35
N LEU A 253 11.43 42.81 4.11
CA LEU A 253 10.29 42.60 5.02
C LEU A 253 9.49 41.35 4.63
N VAL A 254 10.17 40.21 4.67
CA VAL A 254 9.51 38.90 4.79
C VAL A 254 8.89 38.87 6.19
N TRP A 255 7.60 39.15 6.28
CA TRP A 255 6.82 38.84 7.48
C TRP A 255 6.69 37.32 7.54
N SER A 256 7.67 36.69 8.19
CA SER A 256 7.63 35.28 8.56
C SER A 256 6.52 35.08 9.59
N PHE A 257 5.29 34.88 9.11
CA PHE A 257 4.26 34.24 9.93
C PHE A 257 4.78 32.83 10.25
N PRO A 258 4.76 32.38 11.51
CA PRO A 258 5.08 31.00 11.84
C PRO A 258 3.91 30.14 11.36
N VAL A 259 3.87 29.86 10.06
CA VAL A 259 3.04 28.80 9.51
C VAL A 259 3.75 27.52 9.92
N GLY A 260 3.21 26.88 10.96
CA GLY A 260 3.58 25.51 11.31
C GLY A 260 3.63 24.67 10.03
N SER A 261 4.75 24.00 9.84
CA SER A 261 5.06 23.16 8.70
C SER A 261 3.91 22.19 8.41
N GLU A 262 3.17 22.45 7.33
CA GLU A 262 2.41 21.52 6.48
C GLU A 262 1.31 22.30 5.76
N CYS A 263 1.71 23.10 4.78
CA CYS A 263 0.86 23.52 3.64
C CYS A 263 1.79 24.14 2.59
N SER A 264 2.73 23.34 2.09
CA SER A 264 3.24 23.58 0.74
C SER A 264 2.11 23.19 -0.22
N ASP A 265 1.91 24.03 -1.23
CA ASP A 265 1.10 23.74 -2.42
C ASP A 265 -0.40 24.03 -2.34
N ALA A 266 -0.76 25.28 -2.01
CA ALA A 266 -2.00 25.86 -2.52
C ALA A 266 -1.94 27.38 -2.50
N MET A 267 -1.50 27.98 -3.62
CA MET A 267 -1.98 29.28 -4.15
C MET A 267 -1.04 29.80 -5.25
N PHE A 268 -0.99 29.08 -6.36
CA PHE A 268 -1.06 29.75 -7.66
C PHE A 268 -2.40 29.34 -8.25
N LEU A 269 -3.33 30.28 -8.34
CA LEU A 269 -4.36 30.42 -9.38
C LEU A 269 -5.35 31.50 -8.92
N GLY A 270 -5.43 32.57 -9.71
CA GLY A 270 -6.24 33.76 -9.53
C GLY A 270 -5.61 34.91 -10.28
#